data_AF-A0A0U3CTI1-F1
#
_entry.id   AF-A0A0U3CTI1-F1
#
_cell.length_a   1.000
_cell.length_b   1.000
_cell.length_c   1.000
_cell.angle_alpha   90.00
_cell.angle_beta   90.00
_cell.angle_gamma   90.00
#
_symmetry.space_group_name_H-M   'P 1'
#
loop_
_entity.id
_entity.type
_entity.pdbx_description
1 polymer ?
#
loop_
_entity_poly.entity_id
_entity_poly.type
_entity_poly.pdbx_seq_one_letter_code
_entity_poly.pdbx_strand_id
1 'polypeptide(L)'
;MEFMDKIIDLLNSGQFQEIINYINDFLDENPSYKTIDYHHFANPLEEILFDYYFGNIESIKTLELDEALEDIYTIYSIAYMNLGQIDEAEKYLKIANKINPVSAPILIRLCELYQSKHEEEKLKELSCEIFKYAYDVDILTSNYFKLADYLYHTQQNMELYGHLFNFFIFLKSGEEEKPVRDDIIYFRENNIQVGVNPKIIQILIYLIDLHNQQNMYNTAKYFKNILDEVSEFNDYLNHICDENTDGLKNETPDDNKRLEELMKEEITPIMQFEFLNILKESRLSMPVSYSENIFEGIENAKMGDVIEPAGQIGFNIEYLTDNNGNKVVPLFTSNEMMEAANFRSSTYVLYMSDLADLLKQTDKYSLIAINPFTEYNMNIPIETFLNLFNQRND
;
A
#
# COMPACT_ATOMS: atom_id res chain seq x y z
N MET A 1 16.22 -8.84 35.98
CA MET A 1 15.57 -7.72 35.28
C MET A 1 16.47 -7.49 34.09
N GLU A 2 15.97 -7.80 32.89
CA GLU A 2 16.73 -7.58 31.66
C GLU A 2 17.04 -6.08 31.56
N PHE A 3 18.13 -5.73 30.88
CA PHE A 3 18.61 -4.34 30.86
C PHE A 3 17.53 -3.39 30.33
N MET A 4 16.80 -3.81 29.31
CA MET A 4 15.68 -3.07 28.74
C MET A 4 14.48 -2.92 29.67
N ASP A 5 14.11 -3.96 30.45
CA ASP A 5 13.01 -3.87 31.42
C ASP A 5 13.22 -2.69 32.38
N LYS A 6 14.44 -2.56 32.91
CA LYS A 6 14.77 -1.50 33.85
C LYS A 6 14.71 -0.12 33.19
N ILE A 7 15.17 -0.01 31.95
CA ILE A 7 15.08 1.25 31.20
C ILE A 7 13.63 1.66 30.98
N ILE A 8 12.76 0.71 30.62
CA ILE A 8 11.32 0.95 30.43
C ILE A 8 10.67 1.41 31.74
N ASP A 9 11.00 0.78 32.87
CA ASP A 9 10.50 1.20 34.18
C ASP A 9 10.93 2.64 34.55
N LEU A 10 12.19 2.99 34.28
CA LEU A 10 12.71 4.34 34.50
C LEU A 10 12.05 5.36 33.57
N LEU A 11 11.80 4.98 32.32
CA LEU A 11 11.12 5.82 31.33
C LEU A 11 9.68 6.13 31.77
N ASN A 12 8.93 5.10 32.19
CA ASN A 12 7.58 5.23 32.72
C ASN A 12 7.52 6.07 34.02
N SER A 13 8.60 6.06 34.80
CA SER A 13 8.73 6.82 36.04
C SER A 13 9.28 8.25 35.83
N GLY A 14 9.63 8.63 34.59
CA GLY A 14 10.20 9.94 34.26
C GLY A 14 11.61 10.19 34.83
N GLN A 15 12.36 9.14 35.15
CA GLN A 15 13.69 9.23 35.77
C GLN A 15 14.80 9.36 34.72
N PHE A 16 14.72 10.39 33.89
CA PHE A 16 15.55 10.51 32.68
C PHE A 16 17.07 10.58 32.94
N GLN A 17 17.50 11.21 34.03
CA GLN A 17 18.91 11.25 34.39
C GLN A 17 19.44 9.85 34.79
N GLU A 18 18.61 9.02 35.40
CA GLU A 18 18.97 7.65 35.76
C GLU A 18 19.08 6.76 34.52
N ILE A 19 18.20 6.96 33.52
CA ILE A 19 18.30 6.31 32.21
C ILE A 19 19.67 6.61 31.57
N ILE A 20 20.06 7.88 31.53
CA ILE A 20 21.34 8.31 30.95
C ILE A 20 22.52 7.63 31.65
N ASN A 21 22.52 7.61 32.98
CA ASN A 21 23.59 6.97 33.74
C ASN A 21 23.63 5.46 33.47
N TYR A 22 22.47 4.82 33.46
CA TYR A 22 22.36 3.37 33.27
C TYR A 22 22.76 2.93 31.86
N ILE A 23 22.38 3.68 30.82
CA ILE A 23 22.82 3.43 29.45
C ILE A 23 24.34 3.67 29.31
N ASN A 24 24.90 4.72 29.93
CA ASN A 24 26.35 4.94 29.91
C ASN A 24 27.11 3.78 30.54
N ASP A 25 26.70 3.34 31.73
CA ASP A 25 27.32 2.21 32.43
C ASP A 25 27.29 0.95 31.54
N PHE A 26 26.13 0.67 30.92
CA PHE A 26 26.00 -0.46 30.00
C PHE A 26 26.91 -0.35 28.77
N LEU A 27 26.98 0.82 28.13
CA LEU A 27 27.84 1.03 26.95
C LEU A 27 29.33 1.00 27.31
N ASP A 28 29.70 1.39 28.54
CA ASP A 28 31.07 1.28 29.07
C ASP A 28 31.45 -0.18 29.34
N GLU A 29 30.52 -0.97 29.89
CA GLU A 29 30.69 -2.40 30.13
C GLU A 29 30.66 -3.23 28.84
N ASN A 30 29.98 -2.74 27.79
CA ASN A 30 29.79 -3.43 26.51
C ASN A 30 30.27 -2.59 25.30
N PRO A 31 31.59 -2.44 25.09
CA PRO A 31 32.13 -1.56 24.05
C PRO A 31 31.75 -1.93 22.61
N SER A 32 31.29 -3.17 22.35
CA SER A 32 30.77 -3.60 21.04
C SER A 32 29.56 -2.77 20.60
N TYR A 33 28.72 -2.35 21.55
CA TYR A 33 27.55 -1.49 21.31
C TYR A 33 27.95 -0.06 20.93
N LYS A 34 29.22 0.35 21.09
CA LYS A 34 29.72 1.65 20.64
C LYS A 34 30.18 1.67 19.19
N THR A 35 30.23 0.51 18.53
CA THR A 35 30.60 0.44 17.10
C THR A 35 29.34 0.66 16.25
N ILE A 36 29.35 1.63 15.33
CA ILE A 36 28.16 2.05 14.52
C ILE A 36 28.41 1.77 13.04
N ASP A 37 29.18 0.72 12.74
CA ASP A 37 29.55 0.34 11.37
C ASP A 37 28.68 -0.82 10.85
N TYR A 38 27.48 -0.96 11.40
CA TYR A 38 26.50 -1.97 11.01
C TYR A 38 25.07 -1.43 11.06
N HIS A 39 24.21 -2.11 10.29
CA HIS A 39 22.77 -1.95 10.34
C HIS A 39 22.17 -3.02 11.26
N HIS A 40 21.12 -2.65 11.99
CA HIS A 40 20.30 -3.56 12.78
C HIS A 40 18.85 -3.20 12.53
N PHE A 41 18.00 -4.22 12.40
CA PHE A 41 16.60 -4.06 12.07
C PHE A 41 15.75 -4.81 13.09
N ALA A 42 14.57 -4.26 13.41
CA ALA A 42 13.68 -4.90 14.37
C ALA A 42 13.13 -6.24 13.84
N ASN A 43 13.03 -6.38 12.51
CA ASN A 43 12.55 -7.58 11.85
C ASN A 43 13.01 -7.66 10.36
N PRO A 44 12.87 -8.85 9.73
CA PRO A 44 13.13 -9.05 8.31
C PRO A 44 12.38 -8.15 7.32
N LEU A 45 11.23 -7.55 7.70
CA LEU A 45 10.51 -6.62 6.82
C LEU A 45 11.33 -5.34 6.61
N GLU A 46 11.89 -4.78 7.69
CA GLU A 46 12.76 -3.61 7.63
C GLU A 46 14.05 -3.89 6.85
N GLU A 47 14.65 -5.06 7.00
CA GLU A 47 15.84 -5.46 6.22
C GLU A 47 15.56 -5.43 4.70
N ILE A 48 14.42 -5.99 4.28
CA ILE A 48 14.01 -6.01 2.86
C ILE A 48 13.66 -4.59 2.38
N LEU A 49 13.03 -3.76 3.22
CA LEU A 49 12.75 -2.36 2.88
C LEU A 49 14.05 -1.57 2.70
N PHE A 50 15.04 -1.79 3.58
CA PHE A 50 16.35 -1.15 3.46
C PHE A 50 17.03 -1.53 2.15
N ASP A 51 17.09 -2.82 1.81
CA ASP A 51 17.69 -3.25 0.54
C ASP A 51 16.95 -2.67 -0.66
N TYR A 52 15.62 -2.65 -0.62
CA TYR A 52 14.80 -2.12 -1.72
C TYR A 52 15.03 -0.63 -1.98
N TYR A 53 15.13 0.20 -0.93
CA TYR A 53 15.24 1.64 -1.08
C TYR A 53 16.68 2.16 -1.12
N PHE A 54 17.63 1.46 -0.51
CA PHE A 54 19.02 1.91 -0.39
C PHE A 54 20.02 1.03 -1.17
N GLY A 55 19.63 -0.17 -1.62
CA GLY A 55 20.38 -1.00 -2.58
C GLY A 55 21.75 -1.48 -2.10
N ASN A 56 21.89 -1.82 -0.81
CA ASN A 56 23.22 -2.02 -0.19
C ASN A 56 23.27 -3.10 0.91
N ILE A 57 22.48 -4.17 0.79
CA ILE A 57 22.47 -5.25 1.81
C ILE A 57 23.84 -5.91 2.01
N GLU A 58 24.69 -5.93 0.97
CA GLU A 58 26.06 -6.46 1.05
C GLU A 58 26.98 -5.67 2.02
N SER A 59 26.60 -4.45 2.42
CA SER A 59 27.30 -3.65 3.43
C SER A 59 26.85 -3.91 4.87
N ILE A 60 25.81 -4.74 5.05
CA ILE A 60 25.26 -5.06 6.36
C ILE A 60 26.21 -6.03 7.05
N LYS A 61 27.03 -5.50 7.94
CA LYS A 61 27.60 -6.31 9.00
C LYS A 61 26.46 -6.60 9.98
N THR A 62 26.29 -7.83 10.41
CA THR A 62 25.36 -8.16 11.51
C THR A 62 26.19 -8.39 12.76
N LEU A 63 25.90 -7.68 13.85
CA LEU A 63 26.38 -8.06 15.17
C LEU A 63 25.24 -8.81 15.87
N GLU A 64 25.54 -10.02 16.35
CA GLU A 64 24.69 -10.68 17.34
C GLU A 64 24.81 -9.90 18.65
N LEU A 65 23.83 -9.03 18.89
CA LEU A 65 23.67 -8.33 20.16
C LEU A 65 22.49 -8.94 20.90
N ASP A 66 22.60 -8.98 22.22
CA ASP A 66 21.51 -9.40 23.10
C ASP A 66 20.38 -8.35 23.15
N GLU A 67 20.70 -7.07 22.91
CA GLU A 67 19.78 -5.94 22.96
C GLU A 67 19.80 -5.14 21.65
N ALA A 68 18.64 -4.68 21.19
CA ALA A 68 18.52 -3.87 19.96
C ALA A 68 19.18 -2.49 20.13
N LEU A 69 20.26 -2.24 19.39
CA LEU A 69 21.11 -1.06 19.61
C LEU A 69 20.39 0.26 19.30
N GLU A 70 19.56 0.27 18.25
CA GLU A 70 18.75 1.42 17.86
C GLU A 70 17.72 1.80 18.92
N ASP A 71 17.18 0.83 19.66
CA ASP A 71 16.24 1.09 20.77
C ASP A 71 16.96 1.75 21.94
N ILE A 72 18.16 1.27 22.27
CA ILE A 72 19.01 1.88 23.30
C ILE A 72 19.27 3.35 22.95
N TYR A 73 19.73 3.64 21.74
CA TYR A 73 20.02 5.02 21.33
C TYR A 73 18.78 5.89 21.17
N THR A 74 17.64 5.31 20.78
CA THR A 74 16.36 6.03 20.73
C THR A 74 15.90 6.43 22.14
N ILE A 75 15.94 5.51 23.10
CA ILE A 75 15.60 5.81 24.49
C ILE A 75 16.60 6.81 25.09
N TYR A 76 17.88 6.68 24.71
CA TYR A 76 18.90 7.61 25.15
C TYR A 76 18.59 9.05 24.68
N SER A 77 18.21 9.20 23.41
CA SER A 77 17.73 10.47 22.86
C SER A 77 16.49 10.99 23.61
N ILE A 78 15.49 10.14 23.86
CA ILE A 78 14.27 10.53 24.58
C ILE A 78 14.61 11.09 25.97
N ALA A 79 15.53 10.47 26.70
CA ALA A 79 15.96 10.96 28.00
C ALA A 79 16.60 12.35 27.91
N TYR A 80 17.48 12.58 26.93
CA TYR A 80 18.09 13.89 26.70
C TYR A 80 17.08 14.96 26.28
N MET A 81 16.11 14.63 25.40
CA MET A 81 15.05 15.55 24.99
C MET A 81 14.24 16.03 26.20
N ASN A 82 13.85 15.10 27.09
CA ASN A 82 13.08 15.43 28.29
C ASN A 82 13.85 16.27 29.32
N LEU A 83 15.19 16.23 29.29
CA LEU A 83 16.05 17.11 30.09
C LEU A 83 16.36 18.45 29.39
N GLY A 84 15.80 18.71 28.20
CA GLY A 84 16.06 19.91 27.40
C GLY A 84 17.44 19.94 26.76
N GLN A 85 18.16 18.82 26.71
CA GLN A 85 19.49 18.70 26.13
C GLN A 85 19.39 18.28 24.66
N ILE A 86 18.86 19.20 23.84
CA ILE A 86 18.45 18.94 22.44
C ILE A 86 19.62 18.51 21.54
N ASP A 87 20.83 19.05 21.73
CA ASP A 87 22.00 18.69 20.91
C ASP A 87 22.46 17.25 21.16
N GLU A 88 22.42 16.77 22.41
CA GLU A 88 22.74 15.38 22.72
C GLU A 88 21.65 14.43 22.22
N ALA A 89 20.38 14.83 22.36
CA ALA A 89 19.27 14.07 21.76
C ALA A 89 19.45 13.88 20.25
N GLU A 90 19.74 14.96 19.52
CA GLU A 90 19.98 14.91 18.07
C GLU A 90 21.11 13.94 17.71
N LYS A 91 22.21 13.99 18.45
CA LYS A 91 23.36 13.10 18.25
C LYS A 91 22.96 11.63 18.37
N TYR A 92 22.30 11.24 19.45
CA TYR A 92 21.92 9.84 19.65
C TYR A 92 20.83 9.36 18.70
N LEU A 93 19.89 10.24 18.35
CA LEU A 93 18.85 9.89 17.39
C LEU A 93 19.38 9.72 15.96
N LYS A 94 20.37 10.54 15.56
CA LYS A 94 21.10 10.32 14.31
C LYS A 94 21.88 9.01 14.29
N ILE A 95 22.40 8.58 15.44
CA ILE A 95 23.06 7.27 15.57
C ILE A 95 22.02 6.16 15.37
N ALA A 96 20.88 6.23 16.07
CA ALA A 96 19.79 5.27 15.91
C ALA A 96 19.31 5.19 14.44
N ASN A 97 19.12 6.33 13.79
CA ASN A 97 18.73 6.39 12.38
C ASN A 97 19.81 5.88 11.41
N LYS A 98 21.10 6.03 11.76
CA LYS A 98 22.19 5.43 10.96
C LYS A 98 22.15 3.90 11.04
N ILE A 99 21.82 3.36 12.21
CA ILE A 99 21.69 1.92 12.43
C ILE A 99 20.48 1.39 11.65
N ASN A 100 19.31 2.02 11.83
CA ASN A 100 18.08 1.63 11.16
C ASN A 100 17.39 2.82 10.47
N PRO A 101 17.75 3.12 9.21
CA PRO A 101 17.22 4.29 8.49
C PRO A 101 15.80 4.09 7.96
N VAL A 102 15.25 2.88 8.08
CA VAL A 102 13.88 2.55 7.66
C VAL A 102 12.93 2.38 8.86
N SER A 103 13.39 2.62 10.08
CA SER A 103 12.53 2.55 11.27
C SER A 103 11.61 3.76 11.35
N ALA A 104 10.35 3.60 10.97
CA ALA A 104 9.34 4.65 11.11
C ALA A 104 9.24 5.23 12.55
N PRO A 105 9.34 4.44 13.65
CA PRO A 105 9.45 4.98 15.01
C PRO A 105 10.59 6.00 15.19
N ILE A 106 11.80 5.70 14.69
CA ILE A 106 12.97 6.58 14.81
C ILE A 106 12.75 7.86 14.01
N LEU A 107 12.21 7.74 12.79
CA LEU A 107 11.93 8.87 11.92
C LEU A 107 10.87 9.81 12.54
N ILE A 108 9.82 9.28 13.19
CA ILE A 108 8.84 10.09 13.94
C ILE A 108 9.50 10.90 15.05
N ARG A 109 10.46 10.31 15.78
CA ARG A 109 11.22 11.05 16.82
C ARG A 109 12.10 12.14 16.21
N LEU A 110 12.68 11.90 15.03
CA LEU A 110 13.44 12.92 14.32
C LEU A 110 12.55 14.08 13.87
N CYS A 111 11.30 13.81 13.46
CA CYS A 111 10.31 14.85 13.20
C CYS A 111 10.06 15.73 14.44
N GLU A 112 9.88 15.13 15.62
CA GLU A 112 9.69 15.86 16.88
C GLU A 112 10.89 16.73 17.24
N LEU A 113 12.10 16.20 17.03
CA LEU A 113 13.33 16.93 17.22
C LEU A 113 13.43 18.12 16.25
N TYR A 114 13.23 17.92 14.94
CA TYR A 114 13.30 18.99 13.95
C TYR A 114 12.23 20.05 14.15
N GLN A 115 11.05 19.66 14.61
CA GLN A 115 10.02 20.59 15.06
C GLN A 115 10.52 21.46 16.23
N SER A 116 11.10 20.85 17.27
CA SER A 116 11.62 21.60 18.43
C SER A 116 12.75 22.58 18.07
N LYS A 117 13.45 22.31 16.97
CA LYS A 117 14.55 23.13 16.46
C LYS A 117 14.14 24.13 15.38
N HIS A 118 12.88 24.15 14.96
CA HIS A 118 12.41 24.95 13.82
C HIS A 118 13.23 24.67 12.54
N GLU A 119 13.39 23.38 12.21
CA GLU A 119 14.07 22.91 10.99
C GLU A 119 13.03 22.38 9.98
N GLU A 120 12.22 23.28 9.42
CA GLU A 120 10.99 22.92 8.70
C GLU A 120 11.23 22.13 7.40
N GLU A 121 12.31 22.40 6.67
CA GLU A 121 12.64 21.65 5.44
C GLU A 121 12.93 20.17 5.75
N LYS A 122 13.67 19.90 6.84
CA LYS A 122 13.94 18.52 7.25
C LYS A 122 12.69 17.82 7.75
N LEU A 123 11.83 18.54 8.47
CA LEU A 123 10.54 18.02 8.92
C LEU A 123 9.66 17.62 7.72
N LYS A 124 9.61 18.45 6.68
CA LYS A 124 8.87 18.15 5.45
C LYS A 124 9.39 16.90 4.75
N GLU A 125 10.70 16.85 4.49
CA GLU A 125 11.34 15.69 3.84
C GLU A 125 11.03 14.41 4.61
N LEU A 126 11.21 14.44 5.93
CA LEU A 126 11.07 13.26 6.76
C LEU A 126 9.62 12.78 6.92
N SER A 127 8.67 13.70 7.11
CA SER A 127 7.23 13.36 7.22
C SER A 127 6.69 12.71 5.95
N CYS A 128 7.20 13.08 4.77
CA CYS A 128 6.86 12.39 3.52
C CYS A 128 7.52 11.00 3.42
N GLU A 129 8.77 10.86 3.86
CA GLU A 129 9.51 9.59 3.77
C GLU A 129 8.93 8.49 4.67
N ILE A 130 8.41 8.83 5.85
CA ILE A 130 7.88 7.86 6.83
C ILE A 130 6.82 6.93 6.24
N PHE A 131 5.99 7.43 5.32
CA PHE A 131 4.95 6.63 4.66
C PHE A 131 5.50 5.40 3.91
N LYS A 132 6.76 5.44 3.46
CA LYS A 132 7.40 4.32 2.77
C LYS A 132 7.65 3.13 3.68
N TYR A 133 7.85 3.38 4.98
CA TYR A 133 8.36 2.39 5.92
C TYR A 133 7.36 2.03 7.03
N ALA A 134 6.29 2.79 7.20
CA ALA A 134 5.33 2.57 8.27
C ALA A 134 4.40 1.38 8.00
N TYR A 135 4.55 0.32 8.81
CA TYR A 135 3.71 -0.89 8.83
C TYR A 135 2.90 -1.04 10.12
N ASP A 136 2.87 0.03 10.94
CA ASP A 136 2.08 0.15 12.16
C ASP A 136 1.04 1.26 11.94
N VAL A 137 -0.23 0.95 12.19
CA VAL A 137 -1.36 1.85 11.91
C VAL A 137 -1.30 3.10 12.78
N ASP A 138 -0.88 2.97 14.04
CA ASP A 138 -0.73 4.12 14.95
C ASP A 138 0.38 5.06 14.48
N ILE A 139 1.46 4.52 13.92
CA ILE A 139 2.54 5.32 13.32
C ILE A 139 2.05 6.03 12.06
N LEU A 140 1.33 5.35 11.18
CA LEU A 140 0.73 5.96 9.98
C LEU A 140 -0.22 7.10 10.36
N THR A 141 -1.15 6.86 11.30
CA THR A 141 -2.05 7.88 11.83
C THR A 141 -1.27 9.06 12.38
N SER A 142 -0.23 8.81 13.19
CA SER A 142 0.60 9.86 13.77
C SER A 142 1.35 10.67 12.70
N ASN A 143 1.73 10.04 11.58
CA ASN A 143 2.45 10.71 10.51
C ASN A 143 1.59 11.72 9.75
N TYR A 144 0.29 11.46 9.55
CA TYR A 144 -0.64 12.45 9.01
C TYR A 144 -0.66 13.73 9.86
N PHE A 145 -0.65 13.57 11.20
CA PHE A 145 -0.55 14.71 12.11
C PHE A 145 0.80 15.43 11.99
N LYS A 146 1.93 14.71 11.89
CA LYS A 146 3.25 15.35 11.70
C LYS A 146 3.31 16.20 10.45
N LEU A 147 2.73 15.72 9.35
CA LEU A 147 2.64 16.48 8.11
C LEU A 147 1.71 17.71 8.26
N ALA A 148 0.57 17.56 8.94
CA ALA A 148 -0.32 18.68 9.24
C ALA A 148 0.41 19.76 10.07
N ASP A 149 1.10 19.35 11.12
CA ASP A 149 1.79 20.22 12.05
C ASP A 149 2.92 21.04 11.38
N TYR A 150 3.65 20.41 10.44
CA TYR A 150 4.57 21.12 9.55
C TYR A 150 3.89 22.25 8.77
N LEU A 151 2.73 21.97 8.14
CA LEU A 151 1.99 22.96 7.35
C LEU A 151 1.45 24.09 8.22
N TYR A 152 0.98 23.78 9.42
CA TYR A 152 0.52 24.76 10.40
C TYR A 152 1.62 25.75 10.78
N HIS A 153 2.80 25.24 11.14
CA HIS A 153 3.93 26.08 11.57
C HIS A 153 4.52 26.93 10.44
N THR A 154 4.52 26.42 9.21
CA THR A 154 5.01 27.15 8.04
C THR A 154 3.98 28.08 7.40
N GLN A 155 2.71 27.99 7.81
CA GLN A 155 1.56 28.63 7.15
C GLN A 155 1.46 28.30 5.65
N GLN A 156 2.01 27.16 5.25
CA GLN A 156 1.96 26.68 3.87
C GLN A 156 0.76 25.76 3.68
N ASN A 157 0.10 25.87 2.53
CA ASN A 157 -1.02 25.01 2.12
C ASN A 157 -2.01 24.69 3.26
N MET A 158 -2.61 25.75 3.84
CA MET A 158 -3.54 25.62 4.98
C MET A 158 -4.80 24.81 4.67
N GLU A 159 -5.12 24.63 3.39
CA GLU A 159 -6.16 23.71 2.93
C GLU A 159 -5.74 22.26 3.17
N LEU A 160 -4.56 21.85 2.69
CA LEU A 160 -3.99 20.52 2.97
C LEU A 160 -3.82 20.27 4.48
N TYR A 161 -3.44 21.29 5.25
CA TYR A 161 -3.44 21.19 6.73
C TYR A 161 -4.82 20.79 7.27
N GLY A 162 -5.89 21.45 6.82
CA GLY A 162 -7.25 21.16 7.25
C GLY A 162 -7.65 19.72 6.96
N HIS A 163 -7.39 19.25 5.74
CA HIS A 163 -7.64 17.86 5.34
C HIS A 163 -6.85 16.85 6.19
N LEU A 164 -5.54 17.06 6.36
CA LEU A 164 -4.69 16.16 7.16
C LEU A 164 -5.08 16.11 8.64
N PHE A 165 -5.40 17.27 9.22
CA PHE A 165 -5.78 17.35 10.63
C PHE A 165 -7.14 16.68 10.86
N ASN A 166 -8.13 16.95 10.02
CA ASN A 166 -9.44 16.30 10.11
C ASN A 166 -9.33 14.78 9.94
N PHE A 167 -8.54 14.33 8.96
CA PHE A 167 -8.28 12.91 8.75
C PHE A 167 -7.62 12.24 9.96
N PHE A 168 -6.62 12.89 10.56
CA PHE A 168 -5.99 12.39 11.79
C PHE A 168 -6.99 12.28 12.94
N ILE A 169 -7.83 13.31 13.15
CA ILE A 169 -8.86 13.29 14.21
C ILE A 169 -9.85 12.15 13.97
N PHE A 170 -10.32 11.98 12.74
CA PHE A 170 -11.19 10.86 12.36
C PHE A 170 -10.57 9.50 12.70
N LEU A 171 -9.31 9.28 12.32
CA LEU A 171 -8.60 8.02 12.61
C LEU A 171 -8.44 7.76 14.11
N LYS A 172 -8.36 8.80 14.95
CA LYS A 172 -8.24 8.66 16.42
C LYS A 172 -9.57 8.60 17.16
N SER A 173 -10.62 9.24 16.65
CA SER A 173 -11.92 9.30 17.33
C SER A 173 -12.82 8.12 16.98
N GLY A 174 -12.72 7.58 15.76
CA GLY A 174 -13.64 6.56 15.25
C GLY A 174 -15.09 7.06 15.09
N GLU A 175 -15.31 8.37 15.19
CA GLU A 175 -16.63 8.98 15.02
C GLU A 175 -16.87 9.36 13.54
N GLU A 176 -18.10 9.18 13.06
CA GLU A 176 -18.53 9.56 11.70
C GLU A 176 -18.57 11.09 11.51
N GLU A 177 -17.41 11.74 11.39
CA GLU A 177 -17.36 13.09 10.81
C GLU A 177 -17.24 12.99 9.28
N LYS A 178 -18.32 13.36 8.58
CA LYS A 178 -18.33 13.53 7.12
C LYS A 178 -17.43 14.70 6.70
N PRO A 179 -16.72 14.63 5.54
CA PRO A 179 -16.46 13.46 4.71
C PRO A 179 -14.94 13.25 4.53
N VAL A 180 -14.40 12.30 5.30
CA VAL A 180 -13.06 11.70 5.15
C VAL A 180 -12.71 11.34 3.70
N ARG A 181 -13.74 11.04 2.88
CA ARG A 181 -13.59 10.80 1.45
C ARG A 181 -12.97 11.99 0.71
N ASP A 182 -13.44 13.21 0.96
CA ASP A 182 -12.93 14.40 0.28
C ASP A 182 -11.46 14.64 0.70
N ASP A 183 -11.12 14.36 1.95
CA ASP A 183 -9.73 14.37 2.44
C ASP A 183 -8.87 13.35 1.69
N ILE A 184 -9.34 12.09 1.56
CA ILE A 184 -8.64 11.02 0.82
C ILE A 184 -8.43 11.40 -0.66
N ILE A 185 -9.45 11.97 -1.32
CA ILE A 185 -9.34 12.46 -2.70
C ILE A 185 -8.29 13.57 -2.77
N TYR A 186 -8.36 14.54 -1.86
CA TYR A 186 -7.41 15.65 -1.81
C TYR A 186 -5.96 15.17 -1.60
N PHE A 187 -5.76 14.15 -0.76
CA PHE A 187 -4.46 13.53 -0.56
C PHE A 187 -3.91 12.91 -1.84
N ARG A 188 -4.74 12.17 -2.58
CA ARG A 188 -4.35 11.57 -3.87
C ARG A 188 -3.96 12.65 -4.89
N GLU A 189 -4.71 13.74 -4.97
CA GLU A 189 -4.40 14.89 -5.84
C GLU A 189 -3.09 15.59 -5.46
N ASN A 190 -2.70 15.52 -4.19
CA ASN A 190 -1.48 16.13 -3.66
C ASN A 190 -0.32 15.14 -3.46
N ASN A 191 -0.40 13.93 -4.03
CA ASN A 191 0.60 12.86 -3.90
C ASN A 191 0.94 12.50 -2.43
N ILE A 192 -0.04 12.60 -1.54
CA ILE A 192 0.08 12.12 -0.17
C ILE A 192 -0.40 10.67 -0.14
N GLN A 193 0.43 9.78 0.42
CA GLN A 193 0.08 8.36 0.53
C GLN A 193 -1.14 8.20 1.45
N VAL A 194 -2.14 7.46 0.96
CA VAL A 194 -3.30 7.06 1.73
C VAL A 194 -3.16 5.59 2.08
N GLY A 195 -3.16 5.29 3.38
CA GLY A 195 -2.98 3.93 3.86
C GLY A 195 -1.54 3.44 3.81
N VAL A 196 -1.39 2.13 3.89
CA VAL A 196 -0.10 1.44 3.98
C VAL A 196 0.53 1.33 2.60
N ASN A 197 1.85 1.52 2.52
CA ASN A 197 2.60 1.36 1.29
C ASN A 197 2.38 -0.07 0.72
N PRO A 198 1.91 -0.21 -0.53
CA PRO A 198 1.67 -1.53 -1.14
C PRO A 198 2.91 -2.46 -1.11
N LYS A 199 4.11 -1.88 -1.13
CA LYS A 199 5.35 -2.65 -1.04
C LYS A 199 5.47 -3.41 0.28
N ILE A 200 5.00 -2.82 1.39
CA ILE A 200 4.99 -3.45 2.71
C ILE A 200 4.09 -4.69 2.69
N ILE A 201 2.89 -4.57 2.11
CA ILE A 201 1.94 -5.70 1.98
C ILE A 201 2.58 -6.85 1.19
N GLN A 202 3.22 -6.54 0.06
CA GLN A 202 3.93 -7.55 -0.74
C GLN A 202 5.04 -8.27 0.05
N ILE A 203 5.83 -7.52 0.81
CA ILE A 203 6.91 -8.10 1.62
C ILE A 203 6.35 -8.96 2.75
N LEU A 204 5.27 -8.53 3.41
CA LEU A 204 4.60 -9.31 4.45
C LEU A 204 4.10 -10.66 3.92
N ILE A 205 3.43 -10.67 2.76
CA ILE A 205 2.98 -11.91 2.10
C ILE A 205 4.17 -12.84 1.83
N TYR A 206 5.24 -12.30 1.23
CA TYR A 206 6.47 -13.06 0.96
C TYR A 206 7.09 -13.65 2.24
N LEU A 207 7.19 -12.87 3.32
CA LEU A 207 7.75 -13.32 4.58
C LEU A 207 6.90 -14.42 5.23
N ILE A 208 5.57 -14.32 5.16
CA ILE A 208 4.67 -15.36 5.67
C ILE A 208 4.91 -16.67 4.93
N ASP A 209 4.93 -16.63 3.59
CA ASP A 209 5.15 -17.83 2.75
C ASP A 209 6.53 -18.44 3.00
N LEU A 210 7.57 -17.63 3.05
CA LEU A 210 8.95 -18.06 3.31
C LEU A 210 9.06 -18.79 4.66
N HIS A 211 8.53 -18.19 5.74
CA HIS A 211 8.62 -18.78 7.07
C HIS A 211 7.74 -20.03 7.22
N ASN A 212 6.59 -20.09 6.53
CA ASN A 212 5.78 -21.31 6.47
C ASN A 212 6.53 -22.45 5.78
N GLN A 213 7.20 -22.19 4.65
CA GLN A 213 8.03 -23.18 3.94
C GLN A 213 9.20 -23.68 4.79
N GLN A 214 9.74 -22.84 5.68
CA GLN A 214 10.82 -23.17 6.62
C GLN A 214 10.32 -23.81 7.93
N ASN A 215 9.01 -24.06 8.08
CA ASN A 215 8.36 -24.54 9.31
C ASN A 215 8.54 -23.61 10.54
N MET A 216 8.76 -22.31 10.31
CA MET A 216 8.88 -21.27 11.32
C MET A 216 7.52 -20.61 11.60
N TYR A 217 6.53 -21.41 12.03
CA TYR A 217 5.13 -20.97 12.11
C TYR A 217 4.87 -19.79 13.07
N ASN A 218 5.64 -19.68 14.16
CA ASN A 218 5.49 -18.55 15.10
C ASN A 218 5.89 -17.22 14.42
N THR A 219 6.96 -17.24 13.63
CA THR A 219 7.43 -16.07 12.87
C THR A 219 6.48 -15.74 11.73
N ALA A 220 5.97 -16.75 11.01
CA ALA A 220 4.93 -16.55 9.99
C ALA A 220 3.67 -15.91 10.61
N LYS A 221 3.25 -16.38 11.79
CA LYS A 221 2.11 -15.80 12.53
C LYS A 221 2.35 -14.35 12.94
N TYR A 222 3.56 -14.01 13.37
CA TYR A 222 3.93 -12.62 13.68
C TYR A 222 3.68 -11.69 12.49
N PHE A 223 4.20 -12.04 11.30
CA PHE A 223 3.97 -11.24 10.09
C PHE A 223 2.53 -11.27 9.61
N LYS A 224 1.82 -12.38 9.80
CA LYS A 224 0.39 -12.48 9.48
C LYS A 224 -0.45 -11.52 10.32
N ASN A 225 -0.16 -11.37 11.61
CA ASN A 225 -0.84 -10.40 12.46
C ASN A 225 -0.65 -8.96 11.95
N ILE A 226 0.58 -8.61 11.56
CA ILE A 226 0.87 -7.28 10.97
C ILE A 226 0.08 -7.10 9.68
N LEU A 227 0.10 -8.11 8.78
CA LEU A 227 -0.65 -8.08 7.52
C LEU A 227 -2.15 -7.89 7.75
N ASP A 228 -2.74 -8.62 8.69
CA ASP A 228 -4.16 -8.54 9.00
C ASP A 228 -4.54 -7.12 9.48
N GLU A 229 -3.74 -6.53 10.37
CA GLU A 229 -3.95 -5.17 10.87
C GLU A 229 -3.86 -4.11 9.75
N VAL A 230 -2.81 -4.16 8.92
CA VAL A 230 -2.63 -3.18 7.85
C VAL A 230 -3.64 -3.35 6.71
N SER A 231 -4.06 -4.58 6.44
CA SER A 231 -5.11 -4.87 5.46
C SER A 231 -6.47 -4.39 5.96
N GLU A 232 -6.85 -4.66 7.21
CA GLU A 232 -8.09 -4.15 7.80
C GLU A 232 -8.15 -2.61 7.73
N PHE A 233 -7.03 -1.94 8.04
CA PHE A 233 -6.93 -0.49 7.92
C PHE A 233 -7.12 0.00 6.48
N ASN A 234 -6.44 -0.61 5.50
CA ASN A 234 -6.58 -0.22 4.10
C ASN A 234 -7.99 -0.51 3.55
N ASP A 235 -8.57 -1.65 3.89
CA ASP A 235 -9.92 -2.04 3.49
C ASP A 235 -10.96 -1.06 4.05
N TYR A 236 -10.79 -0.63 5.30
CA TYR A 236 -11.60 0.41 5.91
C TYR A 236 -11.52 1.74 5.13
N LEU A 237 -10.32 2.20 4.78
CA LEU A 237 -10.13 3.43 3.99
C LEU A 237 -10.72 3.33 2.58
N ASN A 238 -10.63 2.16 1.96
CA ASN A 238 -11.25 1.89 0.66
C ASN A 238 -12.78 1.89 0.77
N HIS A 239 -13.33 1.29 1.82
CA HIS A 239 -14.77 1.24 2.03
C HIS A 239 -15.40 2.63 2.18
N ILE A 240 -14.73 3.55 2.89
CA ILE A 240 -15.15 4.96 3.02
C ILE A 240 -15.23 5.65 1.64
N CYS A 241 -14.37 5.27 0.71
CA CYS A 241 -14.43 5.78 -0.66
C CYS A 241 -15.64 5.23 -1.44
N ASP A 242 -16.14 4.05 -1.06
CA ASP A 242 -17.19 3.30 -1.76
C ASP A 242 -18.62 3.56 -1.21
N GLU A 243 -18.80 3.81 0.09
CA GLU A 243 -20.11 3.85 0.80
C GLU A 243 -21.12 4.97 0.41
N ASN A 244 -20.85 5.81 -0.61
CA ASN A 244 -21.83 6.81 -1.10
C ASN A 244 -22.25 6.63 -2.57
N THR A 245 -22.07 5.45 -3.17
CA THR A 245 -22.57 5.15 -4.52
C THR A 245 -24.05 4.74 -4.60
N ASP A 246 -24.93 5.30 -3.75
CA ASP A 246 -26.39 5.10 -3.84
C ASP A 246 -27.14 6.26 -4.53
N GLY A 247 -26.41 7.16 -5.19
CA GLY A 247 -27.00 8.19 -6.04
C GLY A 247 -26.06 8.53 -7.18
N LEU A 248 -26.28 7.91 -8.34
CA LEU A 248 -25.46 7.96 -9.55
C LEU A 248 -24.13 7.20 -9.43
N LYS A 249 -24.19 5.93 -9.83
CA LYS A 249 -23.06 5.23 -10.45
C LYS A 249 -22.58 6.04 -11.66
N ASN A 250 -21.79 7.06 -11.42
CA ASN A 250 -20.79 7.49 -12.37
C ASN A 250 -19.54 6.70 -12.00
N GLU A 251 -19.45 5.51 -12.60
CA GLU A 251 -18.25 4.68 -12.64
C GLU A 251 -17.05 5.58 -12.97
N THR A 252 -16.16 5.79 -11.99
CA THR A 252 -14.83 6.32 -12.31
C THR A 252 -14.12 5.33 -13.22
N PRO A 253 -13.41 5.79 -14.26
CA PRO A 253 -12.85 4.91 -15.27
C PRO A 253 -11.77 4.03 -14.65
N ASP A 254 -11.91 2.71 -14.82
CA ASP A 254 -10.85 1.70 -14.94
C ASP A 254 -9.42 2.19 -14.60
N ASP A 255 -9.03 2.20 -13.31
CA ASP A 255 -7.65 2.52 -12.93
C ASP A 255 -6.74 1.28 -13.08
N ASN A 256 -6.56 0.84 -14.33
CA ASN A 256 -5.65 -0.25 -14.70
C ASN A 256 -4.22 0.26 -14.98
N LYS A 257 -3.86 1.47 -14.54
CA LYS A 257 -2.54 2.08 -14.86
C LYS A 257 -1.37 1.21 -14.44
N ARG A 258 -1.44 0.60 -13.25
CA ARG A 258 -0.39 -0.30 -12.78
C ARG A 258 -0.30 -1.57 -13.63
N LEU A 259 -1.44 -2.11 -14.06
CA LEU A 259 -1.47 -3.24 -14.99
C LEU A 259 -0.83 -2.85 -16.33
N GLU A 260 -1.12 -1.65 -16.85
CA GLU A 260 -0.50 -1.11 -18.06
C GLU A 260 1.01 -0.90 -17.91
N GLU A 261 1.49 -0.39 -16.77
CA GLU A 261 2.92 -0.24 -16.48
C GLU A 261 3.64 -1.59 -16.49
N LEU A 262 3.07 -2.62 -15.86
CA LEU A 262 3.65 -3.96 -15.84
C LEU A 262 3.71 -4.58 -17.23
N MET A 263 2.82 -4.17 -18.15
CA MET A 263 2.84 -4.60 -19.55
C MET A 263 3.89 -3.85 -20.40
N LYS A 264 4.46 -2.74 -19.90
CA LYS A 264 5.49 -1.94 -20.59
C LYS A 264 6.92 -2.41 -20.34
N GLU A 265 7.15 -3.09 -19.23
CA GLU A 265 8.48 -3.45 -18.76
C GLU A 265 8.86 -4.88 -19.15
N GLU A 266 10.17 -5.19 -19.17
CA GLU A 266 10.64 -6.55 -19.40
C GLU A 266 10.27 -7.42 -18.18
N ILE A 267 9.39 -8.38 -18.40
CA ILE A 267 8.73 -9.10 -17.32
C ILE A 267 9.71 -10.03 -16.57
N THR A 268 10.07 -9.64 -15.35
CA THR A 268 10.78 -10.53 -14.40
C THR A 268 9.82 -11.54 -13.75
N PRO A 269 10.31 -12.66 -13.18
CA PRO A 269 9.44 -13.61 -12.47
C PRO A 269 8.62 -12.99 -11.33
N ILE A 270 9.15 -11.96 -10.67
CA ILE A 270 8.45 -11.23 -9.61
C ILE A 270 7.30 -10.38 -10.19
N MET A 271 7.56 -9.72 -11.31
CA MET A 271 6.55 -8.94 -12.03
C MET A 271 5.45 -9.82 -12.64
N GLN A 272 5.74 -11.08 -12.97
CA GLN A 272 4.70 -12.04 -13.38
C GLN A 272 3.70 -12.30 -12.26
N PHE A 273 4.21 -12.49 -11.03
CA PHE A 273 3.34 -12.72 -9.87
C PHE A 273 2.49 -11.48 -9.55
N GLU A 274 3.10 -10.30 -9.57
CA GLU A 274 2.39 -9.02 -9.41
C GLU A 274 1.32 -8.82 -10.49
N PHE A 275 1.67 -9.05 -11.75
CA PHE A 275 0.75 -8.93 -12.87
C PHE A 275 -0.47 -9.84 -12.71
N LEU A 276 -0.27 -11.11 -12.34
CA LEU A 276 -1.37 -12.06 -12.20
C LEU A 276 -2.32 -11.70 -11.04
N ASN A 277 -1.80 -11.15 -9.94
CA ASN A 277 -2.64 -10.72 -8.82
C ASN A 277 -3.45 -9.48 -9.18
N ILE A 278 -2.82 -8.47 -9.79
CA ILE A 278 -3.53 -7.27 -10.24
C ILE A 278 -4.58 -7.65 -11.28
N LEU A 279 -4.26 -8.55 -12.23
CA LEU A 279 -5.21 -9.01 -13.24
C LEU A 279 -6.45 -9.67 -12.62
N LYS A 280 -6.32 -10.43 -11.52
CA LYS A 280 -7.47 -11.07 -10.85
C LYS A 280 -8.48 -10.05 -10.32
N GLU A 281 -7.98 -8.92 -9.83
CA GLU A 281 -8.78 -7.85 -9.22
C GLU A 281 -9.22 -6.78 -10.24
N SER A 282 -8.65 -6.82 -11.44
CA SER A 282 -8.89 -5.81 -12.48
C SER A 282 -10.32 -5.86 -13.03
N ARG A 283 -10.80 -4.68 -13.43
CA ARG A 283 -11.96 -4.52 -14.30
C ARG A 283 -11.47 -4.10 -15.66
N LEU A 284 -11.76 -4.90 -16.68
CA LEU A 284 -11.35 -4.59 -18.05
C LEU A 284 -12.57 -4.31 -18.90
N SER A 285 -12.39 -3.40 -19.85
CA SER A 285 -13.36 -3.08 -20.87
C SER A 285 -13.43 -4.21 -21.90
N MET A 286 -14.60 -4.83 -22.05
CA MET A 286 -14.86 -5.88 -23.03
C MET A 286 -15.82 -5.36 -24.12
N PRO A 287 -15.45 -5.45 -25.40
CA PRO A 287 -16.33 -5.06 -26.48
C PRO A 287 -17.47 -6.07 -26.64
N VAL A 288 -18.70 -5.57 -26.70
CA VAL A 288 -19.92 -6.38 -26.81
C VAL A 288 -20.87 -5.81 -27.85
N SER A 289 -21.68 -6.71 -28.40
CA SER A 289 -22.84 -6.37 -29.22
C SER A 289 -24.11 -6.76 -28.47
N TYR A 290 -25.00 -5.80 -28.25
CA TYR A 290 -26.28 -6.07 -27.60
C TYR A 290 -27.29 -6.66 -28.59
N SER A 291 -28.20 -7.50 -28.08
CA SER A 291 -29.37 -7.95 -28.85
C SER A 291 -30.24 -6.76 -29.25
N GLU A 292 -30.81 -6.76 -30.47
CA GLU A 292 -31.64 -5.66 -31.00
C GLU A 292 -32.80 -5.27 -30.06
N ASN A 293 -33.32 -6.20 -29.27
CA ASN A 293 -34.47 -6.00 -28.39
C ASN A 293 -34.11 -5.34 -27.03
N ILE A 294 -32.83 -5.08 -26.71
CA ILE A 294 -32.43 -4.59 -25.37
C ILE A 294 -32.90 -3.15 -25.10
N PHE A 295 -33.05 -2.35 -26.16
CA PHE A 295 -33.46 -0.94 -26.07
C PHE A 295 -34.92 -0.72 -26.48
N GLU A 296 -35.63 -1.78 -26.85
CA GLU A 296 -37.01 -1.70 -27.32
C GLU A 296 -37.93 -1.27 -26.16
N GLY A 297 -38.66 -0.16 -26.36
CA GLY A 297 -39.53 0.43 -25.34
C GLY A 297 -38.88 1.48 -24.44
N ILE A 298 -37.54 1.52 -24.35
CA ILE A 298 -36.81 2.52 -23.54
C ILE A 298 -36.96 3.93 -24.11
N GLU A 299 -36.93 4.07 -25.44
CA GLU A 299 -37.01 5.37 -26.13
C GLU A 299 -38.30 6.18 -25.81
N ASN A 300 -39.36 5.50 -25.37
CA ASN A 300 -40.67 6.10 -25.09
C ASN A 300 -41.07 6.06 -23.60
N ALA A 301 -40.19 5.58 -22.72
CA ALA A 301 -40.49 5.38 -21.31
C ALA A 301 -40.27 6.65 -20.48
N LYS A 302 -41.07 6.81 -19.42
CA LYS A 302 -40.93 7.88 -18.42
C LYS A 302 -40.24 7.35 -17.18
N MET A 303 -39.66 8.27 -16.41
CA MET A 303 -39.00 7.95 -15.14
C MET A 303 -40.00 7.25 -14.19
N GLY A 304 -39.69 6.01 -13.81
CA GLY A 304 -40.54 5.15 -12.97
C GLY A 304 -41.32 4.08 -13.74
N ASP A 305 -41.27 4.06 -15.07
CA ASP A 305 -41.89 3.01 -15.87
C ASP A 305 -41.06 1.71 -15.78
N VAL A 306 -41.73 0.59 -15.50
CA VAL A 306 -41.14 -0.74 -15.58
C VAL A 306 -41.40 -1.29 -16.97
N ILE A 307 -40.34 -1.48 -17.75
CA ILE A 307 -40.41 -2.00 -19.11
C ILE A 307 -40.03 -3.47 -19.06
N GLU A 308 -40.97 -4.34 -19.42
CA GLU A 308 -40.68 -5.76 -19.64
C GLU A 308 -40.27 -5.96 -21.11
N PRO A 309 -39.02 -6.35 -21.39
CA PRO A 309 -38.55 -6.49 -22.75
C PRO A 309 -39.19 -7.70 -23.44
N ALA A 310 -39.49 -7.54 -24.72
CA ALA A 310 -40.04 -8.59 -25.56
C ALA A 310 -38.92 -9.55 -26.03
N GLY A 311 -38.45 -10.43 -25.13
CA GLY A 311 -37.53 -11.51 -25.48
C GLY A 311 -36.35 -11.71 -24.51
N GLN A 312 -35.44 -12.61 -24.87
CA GLN A 312 -34.18 -12.78 -24.13
C GLN A 312 -33.30 -11.55 -24.33
N ILE A 313 -33.10 -10.80 -23.25
CA ILE A 313 -32.07 -9.76 -23.19
C ILE A 313 -30.72 -10.44 -23.05
N GLY A 314 -29.75 -10.04 -23.88
CA GLY A 314 -28.38 -10.48 -23.71
C GLY A 314 -27.40 -9.63 -24.50
N PHE A 315 -26.12 -9.92 -24.30
CA PHE A 315 -25.03 -9.40 -25.10
C PHE A 315 -24.22 -10.55 -25.67
N ASN A 316 -23.58 -10.33 -26.82
CA ASN A 316 -22.57 -11.22 -27.37
C ASN A 316 -21.22 -10.55 -27.23
N ILE A 317 -20.22 -11.28 -26.74
CA ILE A 317 -18.83 -10.84 -26.72
C ILE A 317 -18.34 -10.72 -28.16
N GLU A 318 -17.89 -9.53 -28.55
CA GLU A 318 -17.18 -9.36 -29.80
C GLU A 318 -15.81 -10.01 -29.70
N TYR A 319 -15.41 -10.77 -30.72
CA TYR A 319 -14.21 -11.59 -30.66
C TYR A 319 -13.31 -11.35 -31.85
N LEU A 320 -12.01 -11.50 -31.60
CA LEU A 320 -10.99 -11.54 -32.64
C LEU A 320 -10.80 -12.97 -33.11
N THR A 321 -10.21 -13.12 -34.30
CA THR A 321 -9.83 -14.43 -34.84
C THR A 321 -8.32 -14.46 -34.99
N ASP A 322 -7.66 -15.45 -34.39
CA ASP A 322 -6.21 -15.63 -34.54
C ASP A 322 -5.85 -16.24 -35.91
N ASN A 323 -4.55 -16.37 -36.18
CA ASN A 323 -4.05 -16.93 -37.46
C ASN A 323 -4.46 -18.40 -37.70
N ASN A 324 -4.91 -19.10 -36.67
CA ASN A 324 -5.37 -20.49 -36.73
C ASN A 324 -6.89 -20.59 -36.83
N GLY A 325 -7.61 -19.46 -36.87
CA GLY A 325 -9.07 -19.43 -36.92
C GLY A 325 -9.74 -19.54 -35.54
N ASN A 326 -8.99 -19.50 -34.44
CA ASN A 326 -9.56 -19.58 -33.11
C ASN A 326 -10.12 -18.24 -32.66
N LYS A 327 -11.21 -18.29 -31.87
CA LYS A 327 -11.80 -17.09 -31.30
C LYS A 327 -11.02 -16.64 -30.06
N VAL A 328 -10.76 -15.35 -30.02
CA VAL A 328 -10.01 -14.64 -28.99
C VAL A 328 -10.92 -13.59 -28.37
N VAL A 329 -10.97 -13.52 -27.05
CA VAL A 329 -11.70 -12.49 -26.30
C VAL A 329 -10.79 -11.26 -26.15
N PRO A 330 -11.09 -10.14 -26.83
CA PRO A 330 -10.38 -8.89 -26.62
C PRO A 330 -10.82 -8.22 -25.31
N LEU A 331 -9.87 -7.69 -24.57
CA LEU A 331 -10.07 -6.89 -23.36
C LEU A 331 -9.17 -5.66 -23.39
N PHE A 332 -9.60 -4.59 -22.74
CA PHE A 332 -8.87 -3.32 -22.71
C PHE A 332 -8.75 -2.78 -21.30
N THR A 333 -7.57 -2.25 -20.97
CA THR A 333 -7.29 -1.61 -19.68
C THR A 333 -7.96 -0.23 -19.56
N SER A 334 -8.33 0.39 -20.66
CA SER A 334 -9.05 1.66 -20.68
C SER A 334 -9.83 1.85 -21.98
N ASN A 335 -10.81 2.76 -21.97
CA ASN A 335 -11.51 3.19 -23.17
C ASN A 335 -10.57 3.79 -24.22
N GLU A 336 -9.53 4.50 -23.78
CA GLU A 336 -8.50 5.08 -24.65
C GLU A 336 -7.74 3.98 -25.43
N MET A 337 -7.38 2.87 -24.76
CA MET A 337 -6.74 1.72 -25.41
C MET A 337 -7.68 1.02 -26.40
N MET A 338 -8.97 0.92 -26.07
CA MET A 338 -9.98 0.36 -26.96
C MET A 338 -10.20 1.22 -28.22
N GLU A 339 -10.27 2.54 -28.06
CA GLU A 339 -10.37 3.50 -29.16
C GLU A 339 -9.11 3.48 -30.03
N ALA A 340 -7.92 3.39 -29.43
CA ALA A 340 -6.65 3.26 -30.13
C ALA A 340 -6.58 1.98 -30.98
N ALA A 341 -7.20 0.89 -30.51
CA ALA A 341 -7.37 -0.35 -31.26
C ALA A 341 -8.50 -0.30 -32.31
N ASN A 342 -9.16 0.86 -32.47
CA ASN A 342 -10.25 1.15 -33.42
C ASN A 342 -11.47 0.23 -33.27
N PHE A 343 -11.73 -0.26 -32.06
CA PHE A 343 -13.00 -0.90 -31.72
C PHE A 343 -14.09 0.17 -31.58
N ARG A 344 -15.21 -0.02 -32.26
CA ARG A 344 -16.38 0.90 -32.26
C ARG A 344 -17.65 0.18 -31.82
N SER A 345 -17.52 -0.70 -30.85
CA SER A 345 -18.60 -1.47 -30.26
C SER A 345 -19.09 -0.81 -28.97
N SER A 346 -20.20 -1.32 -28.42
CA SER A 346 -20.52 -1.02 -27.04
C SER A 346 -19.51 -1.69 -26.10
N THR A 347 -19.30 -1.10 -24.93
CA THR A 347 -18.38 -1.63 -23.91
C THR A 347 -19.17 -2.21 -22.75
N TYR A 348 -18.69 -3.33 -22.24
CA TYR A 348 -19.08 -3.88 -20.95
C TYR A 348 -17.85 -3.94 -20.05
N VAL A 349 -17.84 -3.18 -18.96
CA VAL A 349 -16.77 -3.21 -17.96
C VAL A 349 -17.12 -4.30 -16.96
N LEU A 350 -16.23 -5.27 -16.78
CA LEU A 350 -16.46 -6.39 -15.87
C LEU A 350 -15.21 -6.82 -15.13
N TYR A 351 -15.40 -7.36 -13.93
CA TYR A 351 -14.32 -8.00 -13.18
C TYR A 351 -13.84 -9.26 -13.90
N MET A 352 -12.53 -9.52 -13.82
CA MET A 352 -11.95 -10.71 -14.46
C MET A 352 -12.46 -12.02 -13.85
N SER A 353 -12.86 -12.03 -12.58
CA SER A 353 -13.57 -13.15 -11.95
C SER A 353 -14.91 -13.46 -12.64
N ASP A 354 -15.72 -12.44 -12.91
CA ASP A 354 -17.02 -12.59 -13.59
C ASP A 354 -16.83 -13.07 -15.02
N LEU A 355 -15.82 -12.55 -15.72
CA LEU A 355 -15.44 -13.04 -17.03
C LEU A 355 -15.04 -14.52 -16.98
N ALA A 356 -14.25 -14.93 -15.99
CA ALA A 356 -13.86 -16.33 -15.82
C ALA A 356 -15.09 -17.24 -15.64
N ASP A 357 -16.07 -16.81 -14.84
CA ASP A 357 -17.31 -17.57 -14.64
C ASP A 357 -18.19 -17.64 -15.89
N LEU A 358 -18.20 -16.59 -16.71
CA LEU A 358 -18.85 -16.60 -18.03
C LEU A 358 -18.14 -17.58 -18.98
N LEU A 359 -16.82 -17.54 -19.02
CA LEU A 359 -16.01 -18.38 -19.91
C LEU A 359 -16.02 -19.86 -19.52
N LYS A 360 -16.18 -20.20 -18.22
CA LYS A 360 -16.38 -21.60 -17.78
C LYS A 360 -17.62 -22.26 -18.41
N GLN A 361 -18.59 -21.47 -18.85
CA GLN A 361 -19.85 -21.97 -19.42
C GLN A 361 -19.77 -22.19 -20.93
N THR A 362 -18.63 -21.91 -21.57
CA THR A 362 -18.49 -22.03 -23.02
C THR A 362 -17.08 -22.44 -23.47
N ASP A 363 -17.00 -23.30 -24.48
CA ASP A 363 -15.77 -23.72 -25.15
C ASP A 363 -15.47 -22.91 -26.43
N LYS A 364 -16.22 -21.83 -26.67
CA LYS A 364 -16.16 -21.05 -27.92
C LYS A 364 -14.86 -20.27 -28.09
N TYR A 365 -14.14 -19.99 -27.00
CA TYR A 365 -12.98 -19.11 -26.98
C TYR A 365 -11.74 -19.88 -26.53
N SER A 366 -10.61 -19.53 -27.12
CA SER A 366 -9.31 -20.22 -26.89
C SER A 366 -8.28 -19.34 -26.21
N LEU A 367 -8.41 -18.03 -26.33
CA LEU A 367 -7.43 -17.04 -25.90
C LEU A 367 -8.13 -15.78 -25.40
N ILE A 368 -7.49 -15.09 -24.46
CA ILE A 368 -7.77 -13.71 -24.08
C ILE A 368 -6.62 -12.85 -24.60
N ALA A 369 -6.94 -11.73 -25.24
CA ALA A 369 -5.97 -10.72 -25.64
C ALA A 369 -6.26 -9.41 -24.90
N ILE A 370 -5.33 -8.95 -24.08
CA ILE A 370 -5.40 -7.67 -23.37
C ILE A 370 -4.66 -6.62 -24.18
N ASN A 371 -5.33 -5.48 -24.43
CA ASN A 371 -4.87 -4.39 -25.29
C ASN A 371 -4.37 -4.86 -26.67
N PRO A 372 -5.15 -5.67 -27.41
CA PRO A 372 -4.75 -6.14 -28.74
C PRO A 372 -4.50 -4.97 -29.69
N PHE A 373 -3.55 -5.17 -30.61
CA PHE A 373 -3.12 -4.17 -31.62
C PHE A 373 -2.42 -2.93 -31.05
N THR A 374 -2.10 -2.92 -29.76
CA THR A 374 -1.23 -1.94 -29.14
C THR A 374 0.17 -2.53 -28.92
N GLU A 375 1.13 -1.66 -28.57
CA GLU A 375 2.48 -2.09 -28.14
C GLU A 375 2.49 -2.81 -26.79
N TYR A 376 1.36 -2.78 -26.05
CA TYR A 376 1.19 -3.41 -24.73
C TYR A 376 0.29 -4.66 -24.82
N ASN A 377 0.30 -5.37 -25.95
CA ASN A 377 -0.54 -6.54 -26.14
C ASN A 377 -0.05 -7.74 -25.31
N MET A 378 -0.96 -8.37 -24.56
CA MET A 378 -0.71 -9.64 -23.88
C MET A 378 -1.74 -10.70 -24.26
N ASN A 379 -1.26 -11.90 -24.56
CA ASN A 379 -2.09 -13.04 -24.91
C ASN A 379 -2.05 -14.11 -23.81
N ILE A 380 -3.22 -14.50 -23.31
CA ILE A 380 -3.35 -15.48 -22.22
C ILE A 380 -4.25 -16.62 -22.70
N PRO A 381 -3.79 -17.89 -22.72
CA PRO A 381 -4.64 -19.03 -23.01
C PRO A 381 -5.82 -19.10 -22.03
N ILE A 382 -7.02 -19.47 -22.53
CA ILE A 382 -8.22 -19.54 -21.69
C ILE A 382 -8.03 -20.50 -20.50
N GLU A 383 -7.38 -21.65 -20.72
CA GLU A 383 -7.08 -22.57 -19.62
C GLU A 383 -6.19 -21.93 -18.54
N THR A 384 -5.16 -21.19 -18.95
CA THR A 384 -4.28 -20.46 -18.04
C THR A 384 -5.06 -19.41 -17.26
N PHE A 385 -5.89 -18.63 -17.94
CA PHE A 385 -6.72 -17.60 -17.32
C PHE A 385 -7.71 -18.21 -16.31
N LEU A 386 -8.45 -19.26 -16.70
CA LEU A 386 -9.41 -19.92 -15.82
C LEU A 386 -8.72 -20.53 -14.59
N ASN A 387 -7.51 -21.07 -14.76
CA ASN A 387 -6.73 -21.62 -13.65
C ASN A 387 -6.35 -20.56 -12.61
N LEU A 388 -6.24 -19.28 -12.98
CA LEU A 388 -6.01 -18.19 -12.02
C LEU A 388 -7.13 -18.10 -10.97
N PHE A 389 -8.36 -18.44 -11.36
CA PHE A 389 -9.56 -18.34 -10.53
C PHE A 389 -10.05 -19.69 -9.97
N ASN A 390 -9.35 -20.79 -10.28
CA ASN A 390 -9.70 -22.14 -9.80
C ASN A 390 -8.93 -22.55 -8.54
N GLN A 391 -7.91 -21.79 -8.11
CA GLN A 391 -7.22 -22.03 -6.84
C GLN A 391 -8.12 -21.58 -5.69
N ARG A 392 -8.88 -22.53 -5.13
CA ARG A 392 -9.43 -22.37 -3.78
C ARG A 392 -8.26 -22.36 -2.80
N ASN A 393 -8.27 -21.39 -1.90
CA ASN A 393 -7.48 -21.38 -0.68
C ASN A 393 -7.67 -22.73 0.04
N ASP A 394 -6.61 -23.54 0.06
CA ASP A 394 -6.41 -24.61 1.04
C ASP A 394 -5.25 -24.19 1.96
#